data_AF-A0A7C2EGQ4-F1
#
_entry.id   AF-A0A7C2EGQ4-F1
#
_cell.length_a   1.000
_cell.length_b   1.000
_cell.length_c   1.000
_cell.angle_alpha   90.00
_cell.angle_beta   90.00
_cell.angle_gamma   90.00
#
_symmetry.space_group_name_H-M   'P 1'
#
loop_
_entity.id
_entity.type
_entity.pdbx_description
1 polymer ?
#
loop_
_entity_poly.entity_id
_entity_poly.type
_entity_poly.pdbx_seq_one_letter_code
_entity_poly.pdbx_strand_id
1 'polypeptide(L)' 'MEIKVLGTGCKKCKATKEAIRQVVDELGLEAQVDEVTEMSEIMKYNVLTTPGVVVDGKVVSKGKVPDKKEIRSWLQS' A
#
# COMPACT_ATOMS: atom_id res chain seq x y z
N MET A 1 1.46 11.34 -5.68
CA MET A 1 0.58 10.32 -5.11
C MET A 1 1.27 9.72 -3.88
N GLU A 2 0.62 9.64 -2.73
CA GLU A 2 1.27 9.15 -1.50
C GLU A 2 0.74 7.74 -1.18
N ILE A 3 1.61 6.74 -1.13
CA ILE A 3 1.23 5.35 -0.90
C ILE A 3 1.94 4.86 0.36
N LYS A 4 1.16 4.46 1.36
CA LYS A 4 1.69 3.91 2.62
C LYS A 4 1.30 2.45 2.76
N VAL A 5 2.30 1.59 2.87
CA VAL A 5 2.13 0.16 3.13
C VAL A 5 2.22 -0.05 4.64
N LEU A 6 1.09 -0.32 5.27
CA LEU A 6 0.94 -0.59 6.69
C LEU A 6 1.18 -2.07 6.97
N GLY A 7 2.29 -2.41 7.62
CA GLY A 7 2.53 -3.80 7.99
C GLY A 7 3.85 -4.01 8.69
N THR A 8 3.92 -5.08 9.48
CA THR A 8 5.06 -5.42 10.32
C THR A 8 6.23 -6.04 9.54
N GLY A 9 6.43 -5.65 8.27
CA GLY A 9 7.59 -6.08 7.46
C GLY A 9 7.56 -7.53 6.94
N CYS A 10 6.41 -8.19 6.87
CA CYS A 10 6.31 -9.54 6.31
C CYS A 10 6.70 -9.57 4.80
N LYS A 11 7.15 -10.73 4.28
CA LYS A 11 7.46 -10.92 2.84
C LYS A 11 6.36 -10.39 1.91
N LYS A 12 5.11 -10.53 2.32
CA LYS A 12 3.91 -10.06 1.63
C LYS A 12 3.84 -8.53 1.47
N CYS A 13 4.29 -7.77 2.49
CA CYS A 13 4.34 -6.31 2.45
C CYS A 13 5.37 -5.82 1.42
N LYS A 14 6.58 -6.42 1.43
CA LYS A 14 7.63 -6.13 0.44
C LYS A 14 7.17 -6.39 -0.99
N ALA A 15 6.55 -7.54 -1.24
CA ALA A 15 6.02 -7.87 -2.56
C ALA A 15 4.95 -6.85 -3.02
N THR A 16 4.10 -6.40 -2.10
CA THR A 16 3.08 -5.37 -2.38
C THR A 16 3.73 -4.04 -2.76
N LYS A 17 4.73 -3.59 -1.98
CA LYS A 17 5.48 -2.35 -2.25
C LYS A 17 6.16 -2.38 -3.62
N GLU A 18 6.80 -3.50 -3.95
CA GLU A 18 7.48 -3.67 -5.23
C GLU A 18 6.49 -3.68 -6.41
N ALA A 19 5.36 -4.39 -6.27
CA ALA A 19 4.29 -4.39 -7.26
C ALA A 19 3.69 -2.99 -7.48
N ILE A 20 3.44 -2.24 -6.40
CA ILE A 20 2.98 -0.84 -6.47
C ILE A 20 3.98 0.00 -7.24
N ARG A 21 5.26 -0.05 -6.87
CA ARG A 21 6.31 0.73 -7.52
C ARG A 21 6.42 0.39 -9.01
N GLN A 22 6.31 -0.89 -9.36
CA GLN A 22 6.32 -1.33 -10.74
C GLN A 22 5.12 -0.78 -11.53
N VAL A 23 3.91 -0.82 -10.96
CA VAL A 23 2.72 -0.29 -11.61
C VAL A 23 2.78 1.23 -11.76
N VAL A 24 3.26 1.94 -10.74
CA VAL A 24 3.47 3.40 -10.76
C VAL A 24 4.43 3.78 -11.88
N ASP A 25 5.55 3.07 -12.01
CA ASP A 25 6.54 3.26 -13.07
C ASP A 25 5.97 2.94 -14.46
N GLU A 26 5.24 1.81 -14.60
CA GLU A 26 4.54 1.42 -15.83
C GLU A 26 3.49 2.46 -16.27
N LEU A 27 2.82 3.12 -15.31
CA LEU A 27 1.84 4.17 -15.58
C LEU A 27 2.47 5.55 -15.75
N GLY A 28 3.78 5.69 -15.51
CA GLY A 28 4.48 6.99 -15.54
C GLY A 28 3.96 7.97 -14.47
N LEU A 29 3.46 7.46 -13.34
CA LEU A 29 2.95 8.27 -12.24
C LEU A 29 4.08 8.54 -11.23
N GLU A 30 4.07 9.72 -10.61
CA GLU A 30 4.91 9.98 -9.45
C GLU A 30 4.18 9.61 -8.16
N ALA A 31 4.50 8.42 -7.62
CA ALA A 31 4.05 7.98 -6.31
C ALA A 31 5.19 7.75 -5.32
N GLN A 32 5.07 8.31 -4.12
CA GLN A 32 5.94 7.98 -2.99
C GLN A 32 5.41 6.75 -2.28
N VAL A 33 6.26 5.72 -2.11
CA VAL A 33 5.88 4.48 -1.45
C VAL A 33 6.61 4.32 -0.11
N ASP A 34 5.91 4.67 0.96
CA ASP A 34 6.38 4.57 2.34
C ASP A 34 5.92 3.27 2.99
N GLU A 35 6.77 2.70 3.84
CA GLU A 35 6.42 1.53 4.65
C GLU A 35 6.23 1.99 6.09
N VAL A 36 5.05 1.71 6.63
CA VAL A 36 4.68 2.06 7.99
C VAL A 36 4.63 0.76 8.79
N THR A 37 5.68 0.53 9.56
CA THR A 37 5.83 -0.62 10.46
C THR A 37 5.35 -0.31 11.89
N GLU A 38 5.20 0.97 12.21
CA GLU A 38 4.81 1.45 13.53
C GLU A 38 3.35 1.13 13.85
N MET A 39 3.11 0.31 14.87
CA MET A 39 1.76 -0.11 15.27
C MET A 39 0.85 1.09 15.60
N SER A 40 1.41 2.14 16.18
CA SER A 40 0.71 3.39 16.50
C SER A 40 0.15 4.09 15.26
N GLU A 41 0.93 4.13 14.17
CA GLU A 41 0.46 4.69 12.89
C GLU A 41 -0.61 3.78 12.27
N ILE A 42 -0.42 2.46 12.28
CA ILE A 42 -1.40 1.49 11.76
C ILE A 42 -2.76 1.64 12.45
N MET A 43 -2.76 1.86 13.77
CA MET A 43 -3.98 2.12 14.54
C MET A 43 -4.67 3.43 14.14
N LYS A 44 -3.92 4.49 13.78
CA LYS A 44 -4.52 5.75 13.28
C LYS A 44 -5.33 5.54 11.99
N TYR A 45 -4.91 4.62 11.13
CA TYR A 45 -5.63 4.26 9.91
C TYR A 45 -6.78 3.25 10.15
N ASN A 46 -7.04 2.89 11.41
CA ASN A 46 -8.06 1.93 11.81
C ASN A 46 -7.95 0.61 11.01
N VAL A 47 -6.70 0.15 10.84
CA VAL A 47 -6.36 -1.11 10.16
C VAL A 47 -6.16 -2.17 11.24
N LEU A 48 -7.21 -2.95 11.48
CA LEU A 48 -7.18 -4.07 12.44
C LEU A 48 -6.44 -5.29 11.88
N THR A 49 -6.45 -5.44 10.55
CA THR A 49 -5.86 -6.59 9.85
C THR A 49 -4.76 -6.09 8.92
N THR A 50 -3.51 -6.41 9.25
CA THR A 50 -2.35 -6.13 8.41
C THR A 50 -2.08 -7.31 7.47
N PRO A 51 -1.53 -7.07 6.26
CA PRO A 51 -1.06 -5.79 5.72
C PRO A 51 -2.20 -4.88 5.23
N GLY A 52 -2.05 -3.58 5.46
CA GLY A 52 -2.92 -2.53 4.91
C GLY A 52 -2.18 -1.70 3.87
N VAL A 53 -2.92 -1.13 2.92
CA VAL A 53 -2.39 -0.20 1.92
C VAL A 53 -3.24 1.06 1.94
N VAL A 54 -2.57 2.20 2.01
CA VAL A 54 -3.17 3.54 1.98
C VAL A 54 -2.66 4.24 0.74
N VAL A 55 -3.55 4.86 -0.01
CA VAL A 55 -3.24 5.70 -1.18
C VAL A 55 -3.89 7.06 -0.95
N ASP A 56 -3.11 8.14 -1.01
CA ASP A 56 -3.50 9.52 -0.76
C ASP A 56 -4.32 9.68 0.53
N GLY A 57 -3.84 9.05 1.61
CA GLY A 57 -4.50 9.07 2.93
C GLY A 57 -5.75 8.19 3.05
N LYS A 58 -6.23 7.56 1.97
CA LYS A 58 -7.36 6.61 2.00
C LYS A 58 -6.87 5.17 2.06
N VAL A 59 -7.45 4.39 2.98
CA VAL A 59 -7.14 2.97 3.05
C VAL A 59 -7.87 2.22 1.93
N VAL A 60 -7.11 1.68 0.99
CA VAL A 60 -7.62 0.94 -0.19
C VAL A 60 -7.60 -0.57 0.01
N SER A 61 -6.76 -1.06 0.93
CA SER A 61 -6.70 -2.49 1.28
C SER A 61 -6.41 -2.69 2.75
N LYS A 62 -7.01 -3.72 3.34
CA LYS A 62 -6.81 -4.16 4.72
C LYS A 62 -6.82 -5.69 4.76
N GLY A 63 -5.81 -6.30 5.38
CA GLY A 63 -5.77 -7.73 5.69
C GLY A 63 -5.51 -8.68 4.54
N LYS A 64 -5.16 -8.17 3.34
CA LYS A 64 -4.83 -8.99 2.18
C LYS A 64 -3.71 -8.40 1.35
N VAL A 65 -2.98 -9.27 0.66
CA VAL A 65 -2.01 -8.88 -0.37
C VAL A 65 -2.80 -8.53 -1.62
N PRO A 66 -2.75 -7.27 -2.09
CA PRO A 66 -3.43 -6.92 -3.31
C PRO A 66 -2.69 -7.42 -4.54
N ASP A 67 -3.47 -7.74 -5.56
CA ASP A 67 -2.94 -8.13 -6.85
C ASP A 67 -2.58 -6.89 -7.69
N LYS A 68 -1.74 -7.06 -8.73
CA LYS A 68 -1.34 -5.94 -9.61
C LYS A 68 -2.55 -5.25 -10.24
N LYS A 69 -3.63 -5.99 -10.50
CA LYS A 69 -4.89 -5.44 -11.02
C LYS A 69 -5.59 -4.50 -10.02
N GLU A 70 -5.64 -4.88 -8.73
CA GLU A 70 -6.22 -4.02 -7.70
C GLU A 70 -5.38 -2.76 -7.52
N ILE A 71 -4.06 -2.90 -7.49
CA ILE A 71 -3.12 -1.78 -7.43
C ILE A 71 -3.38 -0.79 -8.57
N ARG A 72 -3.45 -1.27 -9.81
CA ARG A 72 -3.80 -0.42 -10.97
C ARG A 72 -5.14 0.29 -10.77
N SER A 73 -6.15 -0.43 -10.28
CA SER A 73 -7.47 0.16 -10.01
C SER A 73 -7.43 1.29 -8.99
N TRP A 74 -6.53 1.28 -8.01
CA TRP A 74 -6.40 2.36 -7.03
C TRP A 74 -5.63 3.57 -7.56
N LEU A 75 -4.63 3.32 -8.42
CA LEU A 75 -3.78 4.37 -9.01
C LEU A 75 -4.42 5.08 -10.20
N GLN A 76 -5.38 4.41 -10.87
CA GLN A 76 -6.11 4.96 -12.02
C GLN A 76 -7.49 5.53 -11.65
N SER A 77 -7.84 5.55 -10.35
CA SER A 77 -9.16 6.03 -9.87
C SER A 77 -9.17 7.49 -9.47
#